data_AF-A0A6M3KXG6-F1
#
_entry.id   AF-A0A6M3KXG6-F1
#
_cell.length_a   1.000
_cell.length_b   1.000
_cell.length_c   1.000
_cell.angle_alpha   90.00
_cell.angle_beta   90.00
_cell.angle_gamma   90.00
#
_symmetry.space_group_name_H-M   'P 1'
#
loop_
_entity.id
_entity.type
_entity.pdbx_description
1 polymer ?
#
loop_
_entity_poly.entity_id
_entity_poly.type
_entity_poly.pdbx_seq_one_letter_code
_entity_poly.pdbx_strand_id
1 'polypeptide(L)'
;MKAICVTSGGMDSISMALKMLHDGNEVVLFHGDLKQKSETGEHKAVEVIAKRLGVPSYFINISWLGELGGSSLTDIKHHIPLGFDSLYESTYIKKPGQEGVPEVGLWTPARNVVLLACAAAYAERFGAEAITWGANQSETAYPDNTIEFADRFSDMLELGCLKPPQVISPLYNLDKVEILLWGFSAGFRWVYDYTWSCDAGYEYPCGSCGCCCNRRFAFQEANKKNEQVVDRQIYINQHYFTDIYLEDLKKKCTPQMWMHRYLKKE
;
A
#
# COMPACT_ATOMS: atom_id res chain seq x y z
N MET A 1 -20.87 -9.20 5.77
CA MET A 1 -21.08 -7.82 5.30
C MET A 1 -20.59 -7.70 3.86
N LYS A 2 -20.95 -6.63 3.16
CA LYS A 2 -20.30 -6.24 1.90
C LYS A 2 -19.26 -5.15 2.16
N ALA A 3 -18.06 -5.32 1.61
CA ALA A 3 -16.91 -4.45 1.83
C ALA A 3 -16.32 -3.91 0.51
N ILE A 4 -16.14 -2.59 0.45
CA ILE A 4 -15.40 -1.92 -0.63
C ILE A 4 -13.94 -1.82 -0.20
N CYS A 5 -13.07 -2.58 -0.86
CA CYS A 5 -11.65 -2.64 -0.50
C CYS A 5 -10.84 -1.74 -1.42
N VAL A 6 -10.49 -0.54 -0.94
CA VAL A 6 -9.65 0.41 -1.66
C VAL A 6 -8.25 -0.18 -1.82
N THR A 7 -7.78 -0.30 -3.06
CA THR A 7 -6.55 -1.02 -3.36
C THR A 7 -5.79 -0.44 -4.54
N SER A 8 -4.47 -0.42 -4.41
CA SER A 8 -3.52 -0.18 -5.51
C SER A 8 -3.07 -1.48 -6.18
N GLY A 9 -3.62 -2.64 -5.81
CA GLY A 9 -3.08 -3.93 -6.24
C GLY A 9 -1.79 -4.34 -5.52
N GLY A 10 -1.33 -3.52 -4.57
CA GLY A 10 -0.16 -3.82 -3.75
C GLY A 10 -0.39 -4.86 -2.67
N MET A 11 0.72 -5.36 -2.12
CA MET A 11 0.74 -6.42 -1.11
C MET A 11 -0.19 -6.12 0.08
N ASP A 12 -0.13 -4.90 0.62
CA ASP A 12 -0.83 -4.53 1.84
C ASP A 12 -2.33 -4.39 1.61
N SER A 13 -2.74 -3.61 0.61
CA SER A 13 -4.16 -3.39 0.31
C SER A 13 -4.85 -4.64 -0.22
N ILE A 14 -4.14 -5.49 -0.98
CA ILE A 14 -4.68 -6.80 -1.36
C ILE A 14 -4.79 -7.72 -0.15
N SER A 15 -3.81 -7.75 0.76
CA SER A 15 -3.93 -8.55 1.98
C SER A 15 -5.12 -8.10 2.84
N MET A 16 -5.42 -6.79 2.88
CA MET A 16 -6.62 -6.27 3.53
C MET A 16 -7.90 -6.83 2.90
N ALA A 17 -7.99 -6.82 1.57
CA ALA A 17 -9.13 -7.40 0.86
C ALA A 17 -9.25 -8.92 1.09
N LEU A 18 -8.12 -9.63 1.09
CA LEU A 18 -8.07 -11.06 1.41
C LEU A 18 -8.54 -11.33 2.83
N LYS A 19 -8.24 -10.45 3.79
CA LYS A 19 -8.69 -10.61 5.19
C LYS A 19 -10.21 -10.51 5.27
N MET A 20 -10.80 -9.53 4.60
CA MET A 20 -12.25 -9.40 4.51
C MET A 20 -12.90 -10.64 3.88
N LEU A 21 -12.33 -11.14 2.78
CA LEU A 21 -12.80 -12.34 2.09
C LEU A 21 -12.70 -13.59 2.96
N HIS A 22 -11.56 -13.78 3.62
CA HIS A 22 -11.31 -14.89 4.56
C HIS A 22 -12.32 -14.91 5.71
N ASP A 23 -12.73 -13.74 6.18
CA ASP A 23 -13.72 -13.60 7.26
C ASP A 23 -15.17 -13.81 6.79
N GLY A 24 -15.37 -14.23 5.53
CA GLY A 24 -16.69 -14.53 4.97
C GLY A 24 -17.47 -13.32 4.46
N ASN A 25 -16.81 -12.19 4.19
CA ASN A 25 -17.45 -11.01 3.63
C ASN A 25 -17.49 -11.04 2.10
N GLU A 26 -18.51 -10.38 1.52
CA GLU A 26 -18.52 -10.04 0.11
C GLU A 26 -17.54 -8.89 -0.14
N VAL A 27 -16.61 -9.06 -1.08
CA VAL A 27 -15.54 -8.09 -1.34
C VAL A 27 -15.68 -7.52 -2.74
N VAL A 28 -15.51 -6.21 -2.87
CA VAL A 28 -15.28 -5.52 -4.15
C VAL A 28 -13.91 -4.84 -4.09
N LEU A 29 -13.04 -5.09 -5.06
CA LEU A 29 -11.80 -4.34 -5.19
C LEU A 29 -12.09 -2.98 -5.83
N PHE A 30 -11.68 -1.90 -5.17
CA PHE A 30 -11.91 -0.54 -5.64
C PHE A 30 -10.56 0.13 -5.91
N HIS A 31 -10.24 0.36 -7.17
CA HIS A 31 -8.98 0.95 -7.62
C HIS A 31 -9.20 2.36 -8.14
N GLY A 32 -8.33 3.28 -7.76
CA GLY A 32 -8.35 4.66 -8.23
C GLY A 32 -7.11 5.01 -9.04
N ASP A 33 -7.33 5.38 -10.30
CA ASP A 33 -6.33 5.92 -11.20
C ASP A 33 -6.12 7.41 -10.88
N LEU A 34 -4.98 7.71 -10.27
CA LEU A 34 -4.52 9.06 -9.91
C LEU A 34 -3.63 9.67 -10.99
N LYS A 35 -3.40 8.99 -12.12
CA LYS A 35 -2.31 9.29 -13.08
C LYS A 35 -0.91 9.04 -12.48
N GLN A 36 -0.81 8.15 -11.51
CA GLN A 36 0.45 7.73 -10.91
C GLN A 36 1.28 6.88 -11.89
N LYS A 37 2.61 6.98 -11.80
CA LYS A 37 3.54 6.23 -12.66
C LYS A 37 3.29 4.73 -12.65
N SER A 38 2.91 4.20 -11.49
CA SER A 38 2.65 2.79 -11.25
C SER A 38 1.31 2.28 -11.80
N GLU A 39 0.42 3.14 -12.30
CA GLU A 39 -0.96 2.81 -12.69
C GLU A 39 -1.05 1.55 -13.56
N THR A 40 -0.25 1.45 -14.63
CA THR A 40 -0.27 0.28 -15.53
C THR A 40 -0.05 -1.05 -14.79
N GLY A 41 0.89 -1.07 -13.83
CA GLY A 41 1.20 -2.27 -13.04
C GLY A 41 0.16 -2.54 -11.95
N GLU A 42 -0.29 -1.48 -11.28
CA GLU A 42 -1.33 -1.53 -10.25
C GLU A 42 -2.66 -2.04 -10.82
N HIS A 43 -3.11 -1.45 -11.92
CA HIS A 43 -4.33 -1.82 -12.64
C HIS A 43 -4.32 -3.30 -13.03
N LYS A 44 -3.22 -3.76 -13.65
CA LYS A 44 -3.06 -5.16 -14.07
C LYS A 44 -3.10 -6.11 -12.88
N ALA A 45 -2.47 -5.74 -11.76
CA ALA A 45 -2.51 -6.53 -10.54
C ALA A 45 -3.95 -6.66 -10.01
N VAL A 46 -4.68 -5.55 -9.90
CA VAL A 46 -6.08 -5.56 -9.45
C VAL A 46 -6.96 -6.42 -10.36
N GLU A 47 -6.86 -6.25 -11.68
CA GLU A 47 -7.66 -7.00 -12.65
C GLU A 47 -7.41 -8.53 -12.54
N VAL A 48 -6.14 -8.94 -12.54
CA VAL A 48 -5.77 -10.35 -12.49
C VAL A 48 -6.19 -10.99 -11.16
N ILE A 49 -5.98 -10.28 -10.05
CA ILE A 49 -6.31 -10.77 -8.71
C ILE A 49 -7.83 -10.88 -8.55
N ALA A 50 -8.58 -9.84 -8.93
CA ALA A 50 -10.05 -9.83 -8.88
C ALA A 50 -10.63 -11.02 -9.65
N LYS A 51 -10.18 -11.20 -10.90
CA LYS A 51 -10.61 -12.29 -11.77
C LYS A 51 -10.34 -13.67 -11.17
N ARG A 52 -9.17 -13.88 -10.57
CA ARG A 52 -8.79 -15.18 -9.98
C ARG A 52 -9.48 -15.46 -8.66
N LEU A 53 -9.74 -14.43 -7.86
CA LEU A 53 -10.53 -14.55 -6.63
C LEU A 53 -12.03 -14.69 -6.90
N GLY A 54 -12.49 -14.37 -8.11
CA GLY A 54 -13.91 -14.35 -8.45
C GLY A 54 -14.68 -13.20 -7.79
N VAL A 55 -13.99 -12.10 -7.49
CA VAL A 55 -14.58 -10.91 -6.85
C VAL A 55 -14.73 -9.77 -7.86
N PRO A 56 -15.76 -8.91 -7.75
CA PRO A 56 -15.85 -7.71 -8.58
C PRO A 56 -14.67 -6.76 -8.37
N SER A 57 -14.30 -6.05 -9.43
CA SER A 57 -13.41 -4.89 -9.35
C SER A 57 -14.07 -3.67 -9.98
N TYR A 58 -13.80 -2.49 -9.42
CA TYR A 58 -14.24 -1.20 -9.92
C TYR A 58 -13.05 -0.26 -10.03
N PHE A 59 -12.98 0.44 -11.16
CA PHE A 59 -11.89 1.35 -11.50
C PHE A 59 -12.47 2.76 -11.63
N ILE A 60 -11.98 3.69 -10.81
CA ILE A 60 -12.37 5.10 -10.87
C ILE A 60 -11.20 5.92 -11.39
N ASN A 61 -11.48 6.83 -12.33
CA ASN A 61 -10.51 7.83 -12.74
C ASN A 61 -10.65 9.08 -11.85
N ILE A 62 -9.60 9.38 -11.10
CA ILE A 62 -9.44 10.61 -10.31
C ILE A 62 -8.10 11.27 -10.64
N SER A 63 -7.71 11.19 -11.92
CA SER A 63 -6.44 11.67 -12.47
C SER A 63 -6.17 13.16 -12.21
N TRP A 64 -7.22 13.95 -11.98
CA TRP A 64 -7.12 15.34 -11.57
C TRP A 64 -6.27 15.53 -10.30
N LEU A 65 -6.22 14.53 -9.40
CA LEU A 65 -5.34 14.57 -8.22
C LEU A 65 -3.86 14.57 -8.61
N GLY A 66 -3.48 13.75 -9.59
CA GLY A 66 -2.10 13.75 -10.08
C GLY A 66 -1.74 15.04 -10.83
N GLU A 67 -2.73 15.67 -11.46
CA GLU A 67 -2.57 16.94 -12.17
C GLU A 67 -2.37 18.14 -11.25
N LEU A 68 -2.75 18.06 -9.98
CA LEU A 68 -2.39 19.05 -8.96
C LEU A 68 -0.87 19.11 -8.72
N GLY A 69 -0.15 18.03 -9.04
CA GLY A 69 1.29 17.92 -8.80
C GLY A 69 1.65 17.80 -7.31
N GLY A 70 2.91 18.11 -6.99
CA GLY A 70 3.43 18.04 -5.62
C GLY A 70 3.80 16.63 -5.14
N SER A 71 3.74 15.62 -6.02
CA SER A 71 4.15 14.24 -5.73
C SER A 71 5.03 13.66 -6.84
N SER A 72 6.13 13.02 -6.44
CA SER A 72 7.01 12.28 -7.35
C SER A 72 6.33 11.05 -7.93
N LEU A 73 5.21 10.59 -7.34
CA LEU A 73 4.40 9.49 -7.86
C LEU A 73 3.65 9.88 -9.14
N THR A 74 3.28 11.15 -9.29
CA THR A 74 2.45 11.63 -10.42
C THR A 74 3.22 12.59 -11.34
N ASP A 75 4.30 13.22 -10.87
CA ASP A 75 5.12 14.10 -11.69
C ASP A 75 6.15 13.33 -12.53
N ILE A 76 6.01 13.41 -13.85
CA ILE A 76 6.90 12.76 -14.83
C ILE A 76 8.33 13.35 -14.79
N LYS A 77 8.51 14.59 -14.35
CA LYS A 77 9.82 15.27 -14.35
C LYS A 77 10.72 14.85 -13.19
N HIS A 78 10.14 14.36 -12.10
CA HIS A 78 10.88 13.93 -10.91
C HIS A 78 11.08 12.41 -10.93
N HIS A 79 12.22 11.93 -10.47
CA HIS A 79 12.44 10.49 -10.31
C HIS A 79 11.88 10.00 -8.97
N ILE A 80 11.50 8.73 -8.91
CA ILE A 80 11.20 8.06 -7.64
C ILE A 80 12.53 7.87 -6.90
N PRO A 81 12.66 8.32 -5.63
CA PRO A 81 13.87 8.09 -4.86
C PRO A 81 14.19 6.59 -4.71
N LEU A 82 15.47 6.27 -4.56
CA LEU A 82 15.92 4.88 -4.49
C LEU A 82 16.06 4.43 -3.04
N GLY A 83 15.82 3.14 -2.81
CA GLY A 83 16.16 2.38 -1.62
C GLY A 83 15.86 3.11 -0.32
N PHE A 84 16.92 3.34 0.44
CA PHE A 84 16.82 3.94 1.77
C PHE A 84 16.33 5.40 1.72
N ASP A 85 16.66 6.17 0.68
CA ASP A 85 16.22 7.57 0.56
C ASP A 85 14.70 7.64 0.41
N SER A 86 14.11 6.74 -0.39
CA SER A 86 12.66 6.58 -0.50
C SER A 86 12.00 6.19 0.83
N LEU A 87 12.65 5.34 1.64
CA LEU A 87 12.14 4.97 2.95
C LEU A 87 12.27 6.08 3.99
N TYR A 88 13.35 6.84 3.92
CA TYR A 88 13.55 7.97 4.81
C TYR A 88 12.44 9.01 4.59
N GLU A 89 12.14 9.34 3.32
CA GLU A 89 11.04 10.25 2.99
C GLU A 89 9.67 9.73 3.49
N SER A 90 9.41 8.42 3.38
CA SER A 90 8.14 7.84 3.84
C SER A 90 8.06 7.61 5.35
N THR A 91 9.19 7.64 6.08
CA THR A 91 9.24 7.52 7.55
C THR A 91 9.21 8.89 8.22
N TYR A 92 9.80 9.90 7.59
CA TYR A 92 9.97 11.23 8.14
C TYR A 92 9.27 12.24 7.24
N ILE A 93 7.93 12.26 7.30
CA ILE A 93 7.16 13.31 6.63
C ILE A 93 7.47 14.62 7.31
N LYS A 94 8.24 15.43 6.62
CA LYS A 94 8.46 16.81 6.99
C LYS A 94 7.39 17.67 6.33
N LYS A 95 6.88 18.66 7.07
CA LYS A 95 5.91 19.60 6.52
C LYS A 95 6.55 20.39 5.37
N PRO A 96 5.81 20.71 4.30
CA PRO A 96 6.31 21.59 3.24
C PRO A 96 6.90 22.88 3.84
N GLY A 97 8.09 23.27 3.37
CA GLY A 97 8.79 24.47 3.84
C GLY A 97 9.78 24.29 5.00
N GLN A 98 10.01 23.06 5.48
CA GLN A 98 11.10 22.78 6.43
C GLN A 98 12.45 22.58 5.70
N GLU A 99 13.56 22.80 6.40
CA GLU A 99 14.91 22.63 5.83
C GLU A 99 15.22 21.14 5.56
N GLY A 100 15.77 20.85 4.38
CA GLY A 100 16.06 19.48 3.92
C GLY A 100 14.80 18.63 3.64
N VAL A 101 13.69 19.27 3.24
CA VAL A 101 12.52 18.62 2.64
C VAL A 101 12.66 18.72 1.12
N PRO A 102 12.55 17.62 0.36
CA PRO A 102 12.43 17.72 -1.09
C PRO A 102 11.26 18.63 -1.47
N GLU A 103 11.41 19.47 -2.49
CA GLU A 103 10.29 20.28 -3.00
C GLU A 103 9.10 19.40 -3.44
N VAL A 104 9.39 18.15 -3.83
CA VAL A 104 8.41 17.14 -4.25
C VAL A 104 8.79 15.80 -3.61
N GLY A 105 7.93 15.27 -2.73
CA GLY A 105 8.12 13.98 -2.07
C GLY A 105 7.20 12.88 -2.61
N LEU A 106 7.09 11.76 -1.90
CA LEU A 106 6.16 10.66 -2.23
C LEU A 106 4.71 10.89 -1.76
N TRP A 107 4.45 12.01 -1.06
CA TRP A 107 3.12 12.36 -0.57
C TRP A 107 2.26 12.96 -1.68
N THR A 108 1.10 12.34 -1.94
CA THR A 108 0.06 12.93 -2.80
C THR A 108 -0.98 13.65 -1.92
N PRO A 109 -1.19 14.96 -2.10
CA PRO A 109 -2.09 15.74 -1.25
C PRO A 109 -3.50 15.13 -1.13
N ALA A 110 -3.93 14.87 0.12
CA ALA A 110 -5.26 14.39 0.47
C ALA A 110 -5.72 13.13 -0.30
N ARG A 111 -4.77 12.30 -0.77
CA ARG A 111 -5.06 11.12 -1.60
C ARG A 111 -6.07 10.17 -0.94
N ASN A 112 -5.82 9.74 0.30
CA ASN A 112 -6.71 8.77 0.95
C ASN A 112 -8.07 9.40 1.28
N VAL A 113 -8.14 10.70 1.56
CA VAL A 113 -9.42 11.41 1.78
C VAL A 113 -10.31 11.28 0.56
N VAL A 114 -9.79 11.60 -0.62
CA VAL A 114 -10.56 11.54 -1.88
C VAL A 114 -10.91 10.10 -2.24
N LEU A 115 -9.96 9.16 -2.15
CA LEU A 115 -10.20 7.75 -2.44
C LEU A 115 -11.30 7.17 -1.55
N LEU A 116 -11.26 7.43 -0.24
CA LEU A 116 -12.27 6.96 0.70
C LEU A 116 -13.62 7.63 0.47
N ALA A 117 -13.67 8.91 0.09
CA ALA A 117 -14.92 9.58 -0.27
C ALA A 117 -15.55 8.96 -1.53
N CYS A 118 -14.75 8.66 -2.55
CA CYS A 118 -15.22 7.95 -3.74
C CYS A 118 -15.72 6.53 -3.41
N ALA A 119 -14.98 5.80 -2.57
CA ALA A 119 -15.39 4.49 -2.09
C ALA A 119 -16.68 4.55 -1.26
N ALA A 120 -16.90 5.61 -0.47
CA ALA A 120 -18.11 5.83 0.31
C ALA A 120 -19.34 6.04 -0.58
N ALA A 121 -19.24 6.85 -1.63
CA ALA A 121 -20.31 7.01 -2.60
C ALA A 121 -20.69 5.66 -3.27
N TYR A 122 -19.69 4.85 -3.59
CA TYR A 122 -19.91 3.50 -4.13
C TYR A 122 -20.54 2.57 -3.07
N ALA A 123 -20.02 2.57 -1.85
CA ALA A 123 -20.50 1.76 -0.76
C ALA A 123 -21.97 2.04 -0.45
N GLU A 124 -22.34 3.32 -0.28
CA GLU A 124 -23.72 3.73 -0.01
C GLU A 124 -24.67 3.30 -1.13
N ARG A 125 -24.27 3.49 -2.39
CA ARG A 125 -25.08 3.10 -3.55
C ARG A 125 -25.35 1.60 -3.60
N PHE A 126 -24.35 0.78 -3.28
CA PHE A 126 -24.42 -0.68 -3.40
C PHE A 126 -24.65 -1.42 -2.09
N GLY A 127 -24.96 -0.68 -1.01
CA GLY A 127 -25.26 -1.21 0.30
C GLY A 127 -24.08 -1.95 0.93
N ALA A 128 -22.85 -1.49 0.71
CA ALA A 128 -21.70 -1.96 1.45
C ALA A 128 -21.63 -1.29 2.82
N GLU A 129 -21.30 -2.08 3.84
CA GLU A 129 -21.28 -1.66 5.24
C GLU A 129 -19.88 -1.26 5.69
N ALA A 130 -18.86 -1.67 4.92
CA ALA A 130 -17.46 -1.43 5.25
C ALA A 130 -16.67 -0.90 4.04
N ILE A 131 -15.70 -0.04 4.33
CA ILE A 131 -14.63 0.36 3.43
C ILE A 131 -13.31 -0.01 4.08
N THR A 132 -12.40 -0.62 3.35
CA THR A 132 -11.03 -0.85 3.82
C THR A 132 -10.02 -0.09 2.97
N TRP A 133 -8.89 0.27 3.57
CA TRP A 133 -7.71 0.77 2.87
C TRP A 133 -6.45 0.16 3.49
N GLY A 134 -5.32 0.20 2.77
CA GLY A 134 -4.10 -0.57 3.08
C GLY A 134 -3.30 -0.12 4.32
N ALA A 135 -3.90 0.56 5.30
CA ALA A 135 -3.20 1.06 6.48
C ALA A 135 -2.63 -0.05 7.37
N ASN A 136 -1.40 0.14 7.84
CA ASN A 136 -0.65 -0.83 8.65
C ASN A 136 0.48 -0.17 9.47
N GLN A 137 1.12 -0.93 10.37
CA GLN A 137 2.19 -0.43 11.26
C GLN A 137 3.50 -0.07 10.55
N SER A 138 3.63 -0.33 9.25
CA SER A 138 4.88 -0.07 8.52
C SER A 138 4.97 1.34 7.95
N GLU A 139 3.85 2.07 7.91
CA GLU A 139 3.71 3.36 7.23
C GLU A 139 3.06 4.41 8.14
N THR A 140 3.56 4.52 9.37
CA THR A 140 2.97 5.34 10.45
C THR A 140 3.24 6.84 10.33
N ALA A 141 4.09 7.26 9.40
CA ALA A 141 4.43 8.68 9.24
C ALA A 141 3.27 9.49 8.64
N TYR A 142 2.39 8.84 7.87
CA TYR A 142 1.28 9.47 7.16
C TYR A 142 0.08 9.68 8.09
N PRO A 143 -0.47 10.91 8.20
CA PRO A 143 -1.59 11.19 9.10
C PRO A 143 -2.87 10.45 8.68
N ASP A 144 -3.04 10.21 7.39
CA ASP A 144 -4.17 9.49 6.77
C ASP A 144 -4.00 7.96 6.77
N ASN A 145 -3.07 7.46 7.59
CA ASN A 145 -2.76 6.05 7.76
C ASN A 145 -2.89 5.59 9.22
N THR A 146 -3.74 6.26 10.00
CA THR A 146 -3.99 5.99 11.42
C THR A 146 -5.40 5.48 11.66
N ILE A 147 -5.61 4.78 12.78
CA ILE A 147 -6.98 4.40 13.20
C ILE A 147 -7.80 5.63 13.57
N GLU A 148 -7.20 6.64 14.20
CA GLU A 148 -7.92 7.90 14.47
C GLU A 148 -8.45 8.53 13.17
N PHE A 149 -7.66 8.56 12.09
CA PHE A 149 -8.15 9.01 10.80
C PHE A 149 -9.37 8.20 10.31
N ALA A 150 -9.33 6.87 10.45
CA ALA A 150 -10.43 5.96 10.08
C ALA A 150 -11.72 6.24 10.86
N ASP A 151 -11.59 6.38 12.18
CA ASP A 151 -12.69 6.60 13.09
C ASP A 151 -13.36 7.94 12.77
N ARG A 152 -12.55 9.02 12.61
CA ARG A 152 -13.07 10.34 12.23
C ARG A 152 -13.69 10.36 10.85
N PHE A 153 -13.15 9.59 9.91
CA PHE A 153 -13.75 9.46 8.59
C PHE A 153 -15.11 8.76 8.68
N SER A 154 -15.21 7.71 9.50
CA SER A 154 -16.47 7.01 9.76
C SER A 154 -17.51 7.94 10.40
N ASP A 155 -17.13 8.72 11.42
CA ASP A 155 -17.99 9.73 12.06
C ASP A 155 -18.52 10.75 11.04
N MET A 156 -17.66 11.21 10.13
CA MET A 156 -18.06 12.12 9.05
C MET A 156 -19.09 11.47 8.11
N LEU A 157 -18.92 10.18 7.79
CA LEU A 157 -19.86 9.46 6.92
C LEU A 157 -21.24 9.29 7.56
N GLU A 158 -21.34 9.20 8.90
CA GLU A 158 -22.64 9.20 9.59
C GLU A 158 -23.47 10.47 9.33
N LEU A 159 -22.80 11.60 9.07
CA LEU A 159 -23.43 12.87 8.72
C LEU A 159 -23.63 13.03 7.20
N GLY A 160 -22.78 12.40 6.40
CA GLY A 160 -22.73 12.56 4.94
C GLY A 160 -23.54 11.54 4.14
N CYS A 161 -23.88 10.39 4.72
CA CYS A 161 -24.54 9.28 4.06
C CYS A 161 -25.85 8.91 4.77
N LEU A 162 -26.88 8.55 4.00
CA LEU A 162 -28.13 7.96 4.50
C LEU A 162 -27.91 6.55 5.05
N LYS A 163 -26.94 5.81 4.48
CA LYS A 163 -26.52 4.48 4.93
C LYS A 163 -25.00 4.47 5.08
N PRO A 164 -24.47 4.96 6.20
CA PRO A 164 -23.04 5.17 6.36
C PRO A 164 -22.28 3.85 6.44
N PRO A 165 -21.28 3.62 5.58
CA PRO A 165 -20.31 2.54 5.78
C PRO A 165 -19.28 2.93 6.84
N GLN A 166 -18.65 1.94 7.47
CA GLN A 166 -17.52 2.14 8.38
C GLN A 166 -16.19 1.96 7.67
N VAL A 167 -15.23 2.84 7.96
CA VAL A 167 -13.86 2.75 7.45
C VAL A 167 -13.03 1.94 8.44
N ILE A 168 -12.61 0.73 8.05
CA ILE A 168 -11.94 -0.23 8.94
C ILE A 168 -10.63 -0.76 8.36
N SER A 169 -9.70 -1.15 9.24
CA SER A 169 -8.43 -1.79 8.87
C SER A 169 -8.13 -3.00 9.76
N PRO A 170 -8.68 -4.19 9.45
CA PRO A 170 -8.48 -5.41 10.25
C PRO A 170 -7.02 -5.85 10.44
N LEU A 171 -6.12 -5.45 9.54
CA LEU A 171 -4.68 -5.78 9.62
C LEU A 171 -3.84 -4.62 10.15
N TYR A 172 -4.45 -3.55 10.67
CA TYR A 172 -3.75 -2.32 11.07
C TYR A 172 -2.57 -2.55 12.03
N ASN A 173 -2.71 -3.48 12.97
CA ASN A 173 -1.73 -3.77 14.01
C ASN A 173 -0.55 -4.64 13.53
N LEU A 174 -0.56 -5.07 12.26
CA LEU A 174 0.49 -5.91 11.69
C LEU A 174 1.48 -5.06 10.88
N ASP A 175 2.74 -5.47 10.88
CA ASP A 175 3.72 -4.98 9.90
C ASP A 175 3.70 -5.81 8.60
N LYS A 176 4.44 -5.36 7.58
CA LYS A 176 4.49 -6.02 6.26
C LYS A 176 4.91 -7.49 6.31
N VAL A 177 5.80 -7.90 7.24
CA VAL A 177 6.21 -9.31 7.39
C VAL A 177 5.07 -10.13 8.00
N GLU A 178 4.39 -9.58 9.01
CA GLU A 178 3.25 -10.23 9.67
C GLU A 178 2.04 -10.35 8.72
N ILE A 179 1.76 -9.31 7.92
CA ILE A 179 0.73 -9.32 6.87
C ILE A 179 1.03 -10.43 5.85
N LEU A 180 2.28 -10.51 5.39
CA LEU A 180 2.70 -11.53 4.43
C LEU A 180 2.55 -12.94 5.01
N LEU A 181 3.02 -13.16 6.24
CA LEU A 181 2.88 -14.46 6.92
C LEU A 181 1.42 -14.84 7.13
N TRP A 182 0.58 -13.89 7.54
CA TRP A 182 -0.85 -14.10 7.68
C TRP A 182 -1.48 -14.59 6.38
N GLY A 183 -1.24 -13.91 5.25
CA GLY A 183 -1.86 -14.30 3.99
C GLY A 183 -1.35 -15.63 3.44
N PHE A 184 -0.08 -15.97 3.71
CA PHE A 184 0.45 -17.31 3.41
C PHE A 184 -0.24 -18.39 4.25
N SER A 185 -0.35 -18.18 5.56
CA SER A 185 -1.05 -19.10 6.47
C SER A 185 -2.54 -19.24 6.17
N ALA A 186 -3.17 -18.19 5.64
CA ALA A 186 -4.57 -18.19 5.21
C ALA A 186 -4.79 -18.83 3.83
N GLY A 187 -3.75 -19.37 3.19
CA GLY A 187 -3.86 -20.08 1.90
C GLY A 187 -3.82 -19.18 0.65
N PHE A 188 -3.49 -17.90 0.79
CA PHE A 188 -3.45 -16.93 -0.31
C PHE A 188 -2.06 -16.71 -0.90
N ARG A 189 -1.11 -17.61 -0.66
CA ARG A 189 0.27 -17.53 -1.18
C ARG A 189 0.35 -17.12 -2.65
N TRP A 190 -0.48 -17.71 -3.51
CA TRP A 190 -0.46 -17.48 -4.95
C TRP A 190 -0.82 -16.04 -5.35
N VAL A 191 -1.54 -15.30 -4.50
CA VAL A 191 -1.98 -13.92 -4.79
C VAL A 191 -0.78 -12.98 -4.85
N TYR A 192 0.21 -13.22 -3.99
CA TYR A 192 1.39 -12.35 -3.87
C TYR A 192 2.29 -12.37 -5.12
N ASP A 193 2.18 -13.41 -5.96
CA ASP A 193 2.86 -13.49 -7.26
C ASP A 193 2.29 -12.45 -8.26
N TYR A 194 1.07 -11.94 -8.02
CA TYR A 194 0.37 -10.99 -8.89
C TYR A 194 0.28 -9.57 -8.33
N THR A 195 0.55 -9.37 -7.03
CA THR A 195 0.55 -8.03 -6.41
C THR A 195 1.61 -7.11 -7.01
N TRP A 196 1.41 -5.79 -6.94
CA TRP A 196 2.34 -4.78 -7.48
C TRP A 196 2.76 -3.75 -6.42
N SER A 197 4.06 -3.66 -6.13
CA SER A 197 4.60 -2.73 -5.11
C SER A 197 5.53 -1.67 -5.69
N CYS A 198 5.70 -1.56 -7.01
CA CYS A 198 6.71 -0.66 -7.59
C CYS A 198 6.12 0.70 -7.96
N ASP A 199 6.68 1.79 -7.44
CA ASP A 199 6.25 3.16 -7.76
C ASP A 199 6.82 3.69 -9.08
N ALA A 200 7.85 3.05 -9.64
CA ALA A 200 8.62 3.60 -10.76
C ALA A 200 7.94 3.49 -12.13
N GLY A 201 6.86 2.70 -12.26
CA GLY A 201 6.05 2.65 -13.49
C GLY A 201 6.66 1.89 -14.68
N TYR A 202 7.72 1.12 -14.48
CA TYR A 202 8.27 0.25 -15.53
C TYR A 202 7.41 -1.00 -15.75
N GLU A 203 7.68 -1.73 -16.85
CA GLU A 203 7.01 -3.00 -17.18
C GLU A 203 7.19 -4.08 -16.09
N TYR A 204 8.36 -4.10 -15.47
CA TYR A 204 8.68 -4.95 -14.32
C TYR A 204 9.02 -4.09 -13.10
N PRO A 205 8.76 -4.56 -11.87
CA PRO A 205 9.17 -3.86 -10.66
C PRO A 205 10.66 -3.46 -10.69
N CYS A 206 10.98 -2.22 -10.36
CA CYS A 206 12.34 -1.70 -10.56
C CYS A 206 13.40 -2.41 -9.69
N GLY A 207 12.99 -2.94 -8.54
CA GLY A 207 13.89 -3.60 -7.58
C GLY A 207 14.72 -2.64 -6.71
N SER A 208 14.59 -1.33 -6.94
CA SER A 208 15.41 -0.31 -6.30
C SER A 208 14.65 0.86 -5.66
N CYS A 209 13.32 0.96 -5.78
CA CYS A 209 12.53 1.95 -5.03
C CYS A 209 12.22 1.44 -3.62
N GLY A 210 11.85 2.35 -2.70
CA GLY A 210 11.56 1.99 -1.30
C GLY A 210 10.47 0.93 -1.16
N CYS A 211 9.40 0.99 -1.97
CA CYS A 211 8.33 -0.01 -1.93
C CYS A 211 8.78 -1.40 -2.44
N CYS A 212 9.65 -1.48 -3.46
CA CYS A 212 10.29 -2.73 -3.86
C CYS A 212 11.20 -3.28 -2.76
N CYS A 213 12.01 -2.43 -2.12
CA CYS A 213 12.90 -2.83 -1.05
C CYS A 213 12.14 -3.29 0.20
N ASN A 214 11.07 -2.60 0.58
CA ASN A 214 10.17 -3.00 1.68
C ASN A 214 9.55 -4.38 1.43
N ARG A 215 9.05 -4.62 0.22
CA ARG A 215 8.53 -5.93 -0.17
C ARG A 215 9.61 -7.01 -0.02
N ARG A 216 10.77 -6.83 -0.66
CA ARG A 216 11.85 -7.83 -0.63
C ARG A 216 12.34 -8.09 0.80
N PHE A 217 12.41 -7.06 1.64
CA PHE A 217 12.71 -7.22 3.06
C PHE A 217 11.64 -8.05 3.77
N ALA A 218 10.35 -7.77 3.53
CA ALA A 218 9.26 -8.52 4.12
C ALA A 218 9.32 -10.02 3.74
N PHE A 219 9.56 -10.34 2.47
CA PHE A 219 9.74 -11.72 2.02
C PHE A 219 10.97 -12.39 2.62
N GLN A 220 12.11 -11.69 2.68
CA GLN A 220 13.33 -12.23 3.30
C GLN A 220 13.11 -12.60 4.77
N GLU A 221 12.52 -11.69 5.56
CA GLU A 221 12.30 -11.93 6.99
C GLU A 221 11.17 -12.94 7.26
N ALA A 222 10.14 -12.97 6.39
CA ALA A 222 9.12 -14.01 6.46
C ALA A 222 9.69 -15.40 6.13
N ASN A 223 10.60 -15.50 5.16
CA ASN A 223 11.23 -16.78 4.80
C ASN A 223 12.07 -17.36 5.93
N LYS A 224 12.78 -16.53 6.71
CA LYS A 224 13.51 -16.96 7.90
C LYS A 224 12.59 -17.60 8.96
N LYS A 225 11.31 -17.22 8.98
CA LYS A 225 10.30 -17.77 9.90
C LYS A 225 9.54 -18.94 9.30
N ASN A 226 9.40 -18.97 7.98
CA ASN A 226 8.68 -20.00 7.23
C ASN A 226 9.34 -20.17 5.85
N GLU A 227 10.14 -21.23 5.69
CA GLU A 227 11.00 -21.51 4.53
C GLU A 227 10.28 -21.67 3.17
N GLN A 228 8.95 -21.47 3.15
CA GLN A 228 8.13 -21.53 1.95
C GLN A 228 7.70 -20.15 1.44
N VAL A 229 8.11 -19.06 2.10
CA VAL A 229 7.78 -17.68 1.71
C VAL A 229 8.85 -17.15 0.75
N VAL A 230 8.57 -17.23 -0.55
CA VAL A 230 9.50 -16.81 -1.60
C VAL A 230 8.85 -15.75 -2.47
N ASP A 231 9.57 -14.65 -2.70
CA ASP A 231 9.16 -13.65 -3.68
C ASP A 231 9.50 -14.14 -5.08
N ARG A 232 8.48 -14.25 -5.94
CA ARG A 232 8.61 -14.73 -7.32
C ARG A 232 8.59 -13.62 -8.35
N GLN A 233 8.56 -12.36 -7.92
CA GLN A 233 8.64 -11.23 -8.85
C GLN A 233 10.00 -11.18 -9.56
N ILE A 234 9.96 -10.82 -10.84
CA ILE A 234 11.15 -10.50 -11.63
C ILE A 234 11.38 -9.00 -11.49
N TYR A 235 12.55 -8.62 -10.97
CA TYR A 235 12.96 -7.23 -10.81
C TYR A 235 13.91 -6.80 -11.92
N ILE A 236 13.79 -5.54 -12.34
CA ILE A 236 14.76 -4.91 -13.27
C ILE A 236 16.15 -4.90 -12.63
N ASN A 237 16.24 -4.41 -11.39
CA ASN A 237 17.48 -4.45 -10.62
C ASN A 237 17.43 -5.59 -9.60
N GLN A 238 18.00 -6.74 -10.00
CA GLN A 238 18.02 -7.96 -9.19
C GLN A 238 18.89 -7.82 -7.93
N HIS A 239 20.00 -7.09 -8.02
CA HIS A 239 21.04 -7.07 -6.99
C HIS A 239 21.02 -5.83 -6.09
N TYR A 240 20.35 -4.74 -6.47
CA TYR A 240 20.30 -3.51 -5.66
C TYR A 240 19.86 -3.76 -4.21
N PHE A 241 18.87 -4.64 -4.01
CA PHE A 241 18.40 -4.98 -2.69
C PHE A 241 19.51 -5.58 -1.80
N THR A 242 20.24 -6.57 -2.30
CA THR A 242 21.27 -7.28 -1.54
C THR A 242 22.55 -6.46 -1.39
N ASP A 243 22.95 -5.77 -2.45
CA ASP A 243 24.30 -5.19 -2.57
C ASP A 243 24.37 -3.78 -2.00
N ILE A 244 23.24 -3.06 -1.97
CA ILE A 244 23.17 -1.65 -1.57
C ILE A 244 22.20 -1.47 -0.41
N TYR A 245 20.93 -1.84 -0.64
CA TYR A 245 19.86 -1.49 0.29
C TYR A 245 20.03 -2.12 1.69
N LEU A 246 20.40 -3.41 1.78
CA LEU A 246 20.62 -4.06 3.08
C LEU A 246 21.78 -3.44 3.86
N GLU A 247 22.85 -3.02 3.19
CA GLU A 247 23.99 -2.34 3.82
C GLU A 247 23.63 -0.93 4.30
N ASP A 248 22.85 -0.19 3.51
CA ASP A 248 22.29 1.09 3.93
C ASP A 248 21.37 0.94 5.13
N LEU A 249 20.49 -0.07 5.10
CA LEU A 249 19.55 -0.35 6.18
C LEU A 249 20.29 -0.64 7.49
N LYS A 250 21.33 -1.48 7.49
CA LYS A 250 22.15 -1.75 8.70
C LYS A 250 22.75 -0.49 9.30
N LYS A 251 23.21 0.46 8.46
CA LYS A 251 23.91 1.66 8.91
C LYS A 251 22.97 2.79 9.33
N LYS A 252 21.81 2.89 8.69
CA LYS A 252 20.94 4.07 8.74
C LYS A 252 19.58 3.78 9.40
N CYS A 253 19.20 2.52 9.62
CA CYS A 253 17.91 2.18 10.22
C CYS A 253 17.79 2.79 11.63
N THR A 254 16.61 3.34 11.92
CA THR A 254 16.31 4.05 13.16
C THR A 254 15.18 3.36 13.91
N PRO A 255 15.02 3.56 15.23
CA PRO A 255 13.94 2.92 16.00
C PRO A 255 12.52 3.21 15.50
N GLN A 256 12.30 4.30 14.78
CA GLN A 256 11.03 4.70 14.18
C GLN A 256 10.68 3.86 12.94
N MET A 257 11.67 3.24 12.30
CA MET A 257 11.46 2.39 11.13
C MET A 257 11.01 1.00 11.56
N TRP A 258 9.91 0.51 10.99
CA TRP A 258 9.34 -0.80 11.33
C TRP A 258 10.34 -1.97 11.19
N MET A 259 11.29 -1.86 10.26
CA MET A 259 12.35 -2.86 10.03
C MET A 259 13.30 -3.02 11.22
N HIS A 260 13.45 -2.01 12.06
CA HIS A 260 14.42 -2.00 13.17
C HIS A 260 14.23 -3.18 14.14
N ARG A 261 12.97 -3.62 14.34
CA ARG A 261 12.67 -4.77 15.22
C ARG A 261 13.23 -6.11 14.69
N TYR A 262 13.51 -6.19 13.38
CA TYR A 262 14.06 -7.37 12.73
C TYR A 262 15.59 -7.38 12.70
N LEU A 263 16.21 -6.20 12.78
CA LEU A 263 17.67 -6.04 12.79
C LEU A 263 18.28 -6.33 14.18
N LYS A 264 17.48 -6.22 15.24
CA LYS A 264 17.91 -6.47 16.63
C LYS A 264 18.09 -7.94 17.02
N LYS A 265 17.97 -8.87 16.06
CA LYS A 265 17.97 -10.32 16.32
C LYS A 265 19.32 -11.01 16.06
N GLU A 266 20.40 -10.25 15.91
CA GLU A 266 21.77 -10.76 15.92
C GLU A 266 22.44 -10.54 17.28
#